data_AF-A0A8F3IKD3-F1
#
_entry.id   AF-A0A8F3IKD3-F1
#
_cell.length_a   1.000
_cell.length_b   1.000
_cell.length_c   1.000
_cell.angle_alpha   90.00
_cell.angle_beta   90.00
_cell.angle_gamma   90.00
#
_symmetry.space_group_name_H-M   'P 1'
#
loop_
_entity.id
_entity.type
_entity.pdbx_description
1 polymer ?
#
loop_
_entity_poly.entity_id
_entity_poly.type
_entity_poly.pdbx_seq_one_letter_code
_entity_poly.pdbx_strand_id
1 'polypeptide(L)'
;MPHTISYKEIIEDFITEERLRSYKVTFKTQSDIELLGAYLWNTHVCSAIYPLLSATEVALRNAIDSALTSSDLGYFWWKKNKLHFKSFDPEQPDKNPPFEVEAIRKNFSKATKQVQQDKKKRYNIANPTPMHQEIIAKTEFSTWEYILSKEFMGPGLIWPTHLGTVFKGEWNTTKTKELLINTKDLLTSSPR
;
A
#
# COMPACT_ATOMS: atom_id res chain seq x y z
N MET A 1 4.48 22.45 -27.61
CA MET A 1 5.13 23.40 -26.68
C MET A 1 5.74 24.55 -27.48
N PRO A 2 5.88 25.77 -26.93
CA PRO A 2 6.38 26.93 -27.69
C PRO A 2 7.88 26.82 -28.01
N HIS A 3 8.27 26.97 -29.27
CA HIS A 3 9.68 26.85 -29.71
C HIS A 3 10.55 28.06 -29.36
N THR A 4 10.01 29.06 -28.66
CA THR A 4 10.69 30.33 -28.31
C THR A 4 11.45 30.27 -26.98
N ILE A 5 11.48 29.12 -26.31
CA ILE A 5 12.08 28.93 -24.99
C ILE A 5 13.33 28.06 -25.10
N SER A 6 14.37 28.38 -24.32
CA SER A 6 15.55 27.54 -24.15
C SER A 6 15.24 26.37 -23.21
N TYR A 7 14.91 25.21 -23.78
CA TYR A 7 14.54 24.01 -23.01
C TYR A 7 15.71 23.39 -22.27
N LYS A 8 16.92 23.59 -22.79
CA LYS A 8 18.16 23.12 -22.18
C LYS A 8 18.39 23.76 -20.80
N GLU A 9 18.26 25.08 -20.71
CA GLU A 9 18.39 25.83 -19.45
C GLU A 9 17.35 25.36 -18.42
N ILE A 10 16.11 25.12 -18.84
CA ILE A 10 15.07 24.61 -17.94
C ILE A 10 15.45 23.24 -17.36
N ILE A 11 15.99 22.36 -18.20
CA ILE A 11 16.40 21.02 -17.79
C ILE A 11 17.56 21.11 -16.81
N GLU A 12 18.60 21.87 -17.13
CA GLU A 12 19.83 21.99 -16.32
C GLU A 12 19.56 22.66 -14.97
N ASP A 13 18.78 23.75 -14.95
CA ASP A 13 18.59 24.56 -13.75
C ASP A 13 17.48 24.07 -12.82
N PHE A 14 16.45 23.37 -13.34
CA PHE A 14 15.25 23.04 -12.57
C PHE A 14 14.90 21.55 -12.47
N ILE A 15 15.30 20.72 -13.44
CA ILE A 15 14.90 19.29 -13.47
C ILE A 15 16.05 18.34 -13.19
N THR A 16 17.26 18.66 -13.67
CA THR A 16 18.47 17.82 -13.76
C THR A 16 18.41 16.73 -14.84
N GLU A 17 19.53 16.50 -15.52
CA GLU A 17 19.62 15.49 -16.60
C GLU A 17 19.49 14.07 -16.05
N GLU A 18 19.97 13.81 -14.83
CA GLU A 18 19.89 12.52 -14.15
C GLU A 18 18.43 12.06 -14.00
N ARG A 19 17.52 13.00 -13.71
CA ARG A 19 16.09 12.72 -13.60
C ARG A 19 15.44 12.39 -14.95
N LEU A 20 16.00 12.90 -16.05
CA LEU A 20 15.48 12.71 -17.41
C LEU A 20 16.14 11.55 -18.16
N ARG A 21 17.26 11.03 -17.67
CA ARG A 21 18.07 10.01 -18.34
C ARG A 21 17.28 8.78 -18.78
N SER A 22 16.38 8.29 -17.93
CA SER A 22 15.52 7.13 -18.24
C SER A 22 14.56 7.40 -19.40
N TYR A 23 14.05 8.64 -19.51
CA TYR A 23 13.14 9.05 -20.59
C TYR A 23 13.87 9.14 -21.93
N LYS A 24 15.09 9.67 -21.95
CA LYS A 24 15.93 9.73 -23.16
C LYS A 24 16.17 8.35 -23.75
N VAL A 25 16.50 7.37 -22.90
CA VAL A 25 16.72 5.98 -23.32
C VAL A 25 15.44 5.30 -23.78
N THR A 26 14.34 5.46 -23.02
CA THR A 26 13.08 4.76 -23.28
C THR A 26 12.36 5.28 -24.52
N PHE A 27 12.27 6.60 -24.67
CA PHE A 27 11.55 7.27 -25.75
C PHE A 27 12.43 7.61 -26.95
N LYS A 28 13.75 7.39 -26.86
CA LYS A 28 14.74 7.70 -27.91
C LYS A 28 14.60 9.14 -28.43
N THR A 29 14.43 10.07 -27.50
CA THR A 29 14.17 11.48 -27.80
C THR A 29 15.35 12.12 -28.53
N GLN A 30 15.07 12.92 -29.56
CA GLN A 30 16.07 13.54 -30.43
C GLN A 30 16.32 15.02 -30.10
N SER A 31 15.46 15.63 -29.26
CA SER A 31 15.58 17.02 -28.83
C SER A 31 15.21 17.20 -27.35
N ASP A 32 15.65 18.30 -26.75
CA ASP A 32 15.31 18.66 -25.38
C ASP A 32 13.80 18.90 -25.19
N ILE A 33 13.11 19.36 -26.25
CA ILE A 33 11.65 19.52 -26.26
C ILE A 33 10.95 18.17 -26.15
N GLU A 34 11.41 17.17 -26.91
CA GLU A 34 10.86 15.81 -26.84
C GLU A 34 11.15 15.16 -25.49
N LEU A 35 12.35 15.37 -24.94
CA LEU A 35 12.74 14.86 -23.63
C LEU A 35 11.87 15.43 -22.51
N LEU A 36 11.69 16.76 -22.49
CA LEU A 36 10.79 17.40 -21.54
C LEU A 36 9.34 16.97 -21.77
N GLY A 37 8.92 16.81 -23.03
CA GLY A 37 7.61 16.30 -23.41
C GLY A 37 7.32 14.92 -22.84
N ALA A 38 8.26 13.98 -22.98
CA ALA A 38 8.13 12.62 -22.43
C ALA A 38 8.03 12.63 -20.89
N TYR A 39 8.83 13.48 -20.23
CA TYR A 39 8.79 13.64 -18.78
C TYR A 39 7.44 14.20 -18.28
N LEU A 40 6.95 15.27 -18.92
CA LEU A 40 5.65 15.86 -18.58
C LEU A 40 4.51 14.90 -18.89
N TRP A 41 4.55 14.19 -20.02
CA TRP A 41 3.58 13.16 -20.36
C TRP A 41 3.50 12.09 -19.28
N ASN A 42 4.63 11.53 -18.83
CA ASN A 42 4.62 10.54 -17.77
C ASN A 42 4.08 11.11 -16.45
N THR A 43 4.43 12.36 -16.12
CA THR A 43 3.88 13.04 -14.94
C THR A 43 2.35 13.15 -15.02
N HIS A 44 1.81 13.47 -16.21
CA HIS A 44 0.37 13.51 -16.46
C HIS A 44 -0.29 12.13 -16.40
N VAL A 45 0.35 11.09 -16.93
CA VAL A 45 -0.16 9.72 -16.82
C VAL A 45 -0.21 9.28 -15.36
N CYS A 46 0.87 9.50 -14.61
CA CYS A 46 0.90 9.19 -13.19
C CYS A 46 -0.19 9.97 -12.43
N SER A 47 -0.36 11.27 -12.70
CA SER A 47 -1.38 12.09 -12.03
C SER A 47 -2.81 11.62 -12.31
N ALA A 48 -3.07 11.06 -13.49
CA ALA A 48 -4.35 10.43 -13.80
C ALA A 48 -4.59 9.12 -13.02
N ILE A 49 -3.53 8.36 -12.75
CA ILE A 49 -3.61 7.06 -12.03
C ILE A 49 -3.65 7.25 -10.50
N TYR A 50 -2.98 8.28 -9.97
CA TYR A 50 -2.86 8.51 -8.52
C TYR A 50 -4.21 8.52 -7.76
N PRO A 51 -5.27 9.19 -8.25
CA PRO A 51 -6.59 9.16 -7.60
C PRO A 51 -7.18 7.75 -7.51
N LEU A 52 -7.02 6.93 -8.56
CA LEU A 52 -7.50 5.54 -8.57
C LEU A 52 -6.72 4.69 -7.57
N LEU A 53 -5.40 4.83 -7.53
CA LEU A 53 -4.55 4.12 -6.57
C LEU A 53 -4.90 4.53 -5.13
N SER A 54 -5.11 5.81 -4.87
CA SER A 54 -5.51 6.32 -3.56
C SER A 54 -6.89 5.81 -3.14
N ALA A 55 -7.88 5.84 -4.03
CA ALA A 55 -9.19 5.27 -3.74
C ALA A 55 -9.13 3.77 -3.44
N THR A 56 -8.31 3.04 -4.20
CA THR A 56 -8.08 1.60 -4.01
C THR A 56 -7.40 1.31 -2.67
N GLU A 57 -6.39 2.09 -2.30
CA GLU A 57 -5.71 1.99 -0.99
C GLU A 57 -6.70 2.15 0.15
N VAL A 58 -7.48 3.24 0.14
CA VAL A 58 -8.45 3.53 1.20
C VAL A 58 -9.52 2.44 1.29
N ALA A 59 -10.05 1.98 0.15
CA ALA A 59 -11.05 0.92 0.10
C ALA A 59 -10.50 -0.40 0.64
N LEU A 60 -9.32 -0.83 0.17
CA LEU A 60 -8.66 -2.06 0.62
C LEU A 60 -8.36 -2.01 2.12
N ARG A 61 -7.73 -0.93 2.57
CA ARG A 61 -7.41 -0.69 3.98
C ARG A 61 -8.65 -0.81 4.85
N ASN A 62 -9.72 -0.09 4.51
CA ASN A 62 -10.91 -0.04 5.33
C ASN A 62 -11.64 -1.40 5.34
N ALA A 63 -11.62 -2.13 4.23
CA ALA A 63 -12.19 -3.47 4.15
C ALA A 63 -11.43 -4.46 5.04
N ILE A 64 -10.10 -4.45 4.99
CA ILE A 64 -9.22 -5.25 5.85
C ILE A 64 -9.47 -4.89 7.31
N ASP A 65 -9.37 -3.60 7.65
CA ASP A 65 -9.50 -3.14 9.03
C ASP A 65 -10.87 -3.48 9.63
N SER A 66 -11.94 -3.29 8.86
CA SER A 66 -13.30 -3.63 9.28
C SER A 66 -13.47 -5.13 9.53
N ALA A 67 -12.95 -5.98 8.63
CA ALA A 67 -13.04 -7.44 8.79
C ALA A 67 -12.27 -7.92 10.02
N LEU A 68 -11.04 -7.43 10.22
CA LEU A 68 -10.20 -7.84 11.35
C LEU A 68 -10.70 -7.26 12.68
N THR A 69 -11.20 -6.03 12.69
CA THR A 69 -11.77 -5.41 13.91
C THR A 69 -13.07 -6.09 14.35
N SER A 70 -13.85 -6.63 13.40
CA SER A 70 -15.08 -7.36 13.71
C SER A 70 -14.85 -8.83 14.09
N SER A 71 -13.59 -9.29 14.02
CA SER A 71 -13.17 -10.63 14.41
C SER A 71 -12.75 -10.70 15.89
N ASP A 72 -12.30 -11.87 16.32
CA ASP A 72 -11.66 -12.10 17.61
C ASP A 72 -10.38 -11.27 17.83
N LEU A 73 -9.74 -10.79 16.75
CA LEU A 73 -8.58 -9.90 16.85
C LEU A 73 -8.96 -8.52 17.43
N GLY A 74 -10.16 -8.01 17.11
CA GLY A 74 -10.66 -6.72 17.58
C GLY A 74 -9.81 -5.51 17.18
N TYR A 75 -10.02 -4.39 17.89
CA TYR A 75 -9.21 -3.19 17.70
C TYR A 75 -7.72 -3.44 17.97
N PHE A 76 -6.88 -2.73 17.22
CA PHE A 76 -5.42 -2.89 17.24
C PHE A 76 -4.96 -4.32 16.93
N TRP A 77 -5.61 -4.96 15.96
CA TRP A 77 -5.32 -6.34 15.52
C TRP A 77 -3.84 -6.56 15.12
N TRP A 78 -3.13 -5.51 14.71
CA TRP A 78 -1.71 -5.55 14.32
C TRP A 78 -0.72 -5.70 15.49
N LYS A 79 -1.18 -5.80 16.73
CA LYS A 79 -0.31 -6.02 17.89
C LYS A 79 0.41 -7.37 17.80
N LYS A 80 1.65 -7.42 18.31
CA LYS A 80 2.58 -8.57 18.21
C LYS A 80 1.93 -9.92 18.55
N ASN A 81 1.08 -9.96 19.58
CA ASN A 81 0.48 -11.19 20.12
C ASN A 81 -0.94 -11.47 19.59
N LYS A 82 -1.44 -10.64 18.66
CA LYS A 82 -2.74 -10.83 18.02
C LYS A 82 -2.58 -11.33 16.59
N LEU A 83 -1.65 -10.73 15.86
CA LEU A 83 -1.42 -11.07 14.46
C LEU A 83 -0.44 -12.23 14.33
N HIS A 84 -0.97 -13.46 14.31
CA HIS A 84 -0.20 -14.66 14.00
C HIS A 84 0.15 -14.74 12.51
N PHE A 85 1.28 -15.37 12.22
CA PHE A 85 1.77 -15.64 10.88
C PHE A 85 2.33 -17.07 10.82
N LYS A 86 2.47 -17.63 9.63
CA LYS A 86 2.82 -19.04 9.42
C LYS A 86 4.13 -19.45 10.08
N SER A 87 5.14 -18.59 10.01
CA SER A 87 6.44 -18.83 10.62
C SER A 87 6.53 -18.37 12.09
N PHE A 88 5.40 -18.03 12.72
CA PHE A 88 5.36 -17.59 14.11
C PHE A 88 5.60 -18.77 15.05
N ASP A 89 6.54 -18.58 15.97
CA ASP A 89 6.80 -19.50 17.06
C ASP A 89 6.36 -18.84 18.38
N PRO A 90 5.28 -19.32 19.03
CA PRO A 90 4.80 -18.76 20.30
C PRO A 90 5.81 -18.90 21.44
N GLU A 91 6.65 -19.94 21.42
CA GLU A 91 7.70 -20.18 22.42
C GLU A 91 8.93 -19.29 22.17
N GLN A 92 9.09 -18.77 20.95
CA GLN A 92 10.19 -17.89 20.54
C GLN A 92 9.68 -16.60 19.87
N PRO A 93 8.96 -15.73 20.61
CA PRO A 93 8.32 -14.54 20.05
C PRO A 93 9.32 -13.50 19.54
N ASP A 94 10.61 -13.64 19.88
CA ASP A 94 11.71 -12.74 19.48
C ASP A 94 12.55 -13.30 18.33
N LYS A 95 12.20 -14.47 17.79
CA LYS A 95 12.77 -14.93 16.52
C LYS A 95 12.42 -13.93 15.43
N ASN A 96 13.40 -13.58 14.61
CA ASN A 96 13.24 -12.60 13.54
C ASN A 96 12.08 -13.02 12.63
N PRO A 97 10.97 -12.25 12.57
CA PRO A 97 9.87 -12.59 11.70
C PRO A 97 10.29 -12.38 10.24
N PRO A 98 9.58 -12.98 9.28
CA PRO A 98 9.75 -12.68 7.86
C PRO A 98 9.63 -11.17 7.58
N PHE A 99 10.25 -10.74 6.48
CA PHE A 99 10.35 -9.31 6.12
C PHE A 99 8.99 -8.61 6.13
N GLU A 100 7.96 -9.21 5.53
CA GLU A 100 6.63 -8.61 5.40
C GLU A 100 5.97 -8.39 6.76
N VAL A 101 6.12 -9.37 7.66
CA VAL A 101 5.61 -9.29 9.03
C VAL A 101 6.35 -8.21 9.83
N GLU A 102 7.67 -8.12 9.68
CA GLU A 102 8.47 -7.08 10.32
C GLU A 102 8.09 -5.69 9.78
N ALA A 103 7.89 -5.58 8.47
CA ALA A 103 7.54 -4.34 7.79
C ALA A 103 6.16 -3.83 8.24
N ILE A 104 5.16 -4.70 8.38
CA ILE A 104 3.84 -4.34 8.95
C ILE A 104 4.00 -3.77 10.36
N ARG A 105 4.75 -4.48 11.22
CA ARG A 105 4.99 -4.05 12.61
C ARG A 105 5.68 -2.68 12.65
N LYS A 106 6.69 -2.46 11.81
CA LYS A 106 7.39 -1.18 11.68
C LYS A 106 6.44 -0.08 11.18
N ASN A 107 5.62 -0.36 10.17
CA ASN A 107 4.67 0.61 9.61
C ASN A 107 3.64 1.06 10.64
N PHE A 108 3.03 0.13 11.39
CA PHE A 108 2.09 0.48 12.45
C PHE A 108 2.77 1.21 13.63
N SER A 109 3.99 0.84 14.00
CA SER A 109 4.76 1.57 15.01
C SER A 109 5.08 3.00 14.56
N LYS A 110 5.51 3.17 13.31
CA LYS A 110 5.78 4.48 12.68
C LYS A 110 4.52 5.33 12.64
N ALA A 111 3.40 4.79 12.16
CA ALA A 111 2.11 5.46 12.10
C ALA A 111 1.66 5.92 13.50
N THR A 112 1.76 5.05 14.51
CA THR A 112 1.44 5.38 15.91
C THR A 112 2.27 6.57 16.41
N LYS A 113 3.59 6.54 16.21
CA LYS A 113 4.50 7.63 16.61
C LYS A 113 4.18 8.93 15.89
N GLN A 114 3.88 8.87 14.59
CA GLN A 114 3.52 10.06 13.82
C GLN A 114 2.20 10.67 14.30
N VAL A 115 1.18 9.86 14.62
CA VAL A 115 -0.08 10.37 15.22
C VAL A 115 0.20 11.06 16.55
N GLN A 116 1.02 10.45 17.42
CA GLN A 116 1.40 11.07 18.70
C GLN A 116 2.12 12.42 18.50
N GLN A 117 3.08 12.47 17.58
CA GLN A 117 3.83 13.69 17.28
C GLN A 117 2.91 14.78 16.70
N ASP A 118 2.03 14.43 15.76
CA ASP A 118 1.08 15.36 15.16
C ASP A 118 0.12 15.92 16.21
N LYS A 119 -0.42 15.07 17.09
CA LYS A 119 -1.29 15.51 18.18
C LYS A 119 -0.58 16.43 19.16
N LYS A 120 0.64 16.07 19.58
CA LYS A 120 1.44 16.91 20.48
C LYS A 120 1.72 18.27 19.87
N LYS A 121 2.09 18.33 18.59
CA LYS A 121 2.38 19.59 17.89
C LYS A 121 1.12 20.43 17.65
N ARG A 122 0.03 19.82 17.21
CA ARG A 122 -1.20 20.55 16.81
C ARG A 122 -2.05 20.98 17.99
N TYR A 123 -2.10 20.19 19.06
CA TYR A 123 -3.03 20.39 20.17
C TYR A 123 -2.34 20.62 21.51
N ASN A 124 -1.00 20.68 21.54
CA ASN A 124 -0.19 20.86 22.75
C ASN A 124 -0.49 19.83 23.88
N ILE A 125 -0.82 18.59 23.50
CA ILE A 125 -1.10 17.49 24.44
C ILE A 125 0.21 16.81 24.81
N ALA A 126 0.51 16.70 26.11
CA ALA A 126 1.77 16.11 26.59
C ALA A 126 1.90 14.60 26.27
N ASN A 127 0.84 13.83 26.56
CA ASN A 127 0.78 12.37 26.38
C ASN A 127 -0.43 11.99 25.52
N PRO A 128 -0.38 12.24 24.20
CA PRO A 128 -1.52 11.96 23.34
C PRO A 128 -1.69 10.45 23.15
N THR A 129 -2.92 9.95 23.37
CA THR A 129 -3.31 8.58 23.04
C THR A 129 -3.83 8.53 21.60
N PRO A 130 -3.19 7.77 20.70
CA PRO A 130 -3.70 7.55 19.35
C PRO A 130 -4.95 6.67 19.38
N MET A 131 -5.97 7.06 18.62
CA MET A 131 -7.12 6.23 18.31
C MET A 131 -6.76 5.25 17.20
N HIS A 132 -7.45 4.10 17.17
CA HIS A 132 -7.27 3.07 16.15
C HIS A 132 -7.36 3.63 14.73
N GLN A 133 -8.43 4.39 14.43
CA GLN A 133 -8.67 4.93 13.09
C GLN A 133 -7.60 5.96 12.66
N GLU A 134 -7.02 6.69 13.61
CA GLU A 134 -5.92 7.63 13.31
C GLU A 134 -4.66 6.88 12.90
N ILE A 135 -4.38 5.74 13.55
CA ILE A 135 -3.23 4.89 13.18
C ILE A 135 -3.46 4.29 11.80
N ILE A 136 -4.65 3.70 11.57
CA ILE A 136 -5.03 3.12 10.28
C ILE A 136 -4.86 4.14 9.15
N ALA A 137 -5.43 5.35 9.31
CA ALA A 137 -5.33 6.42 8.32
C ALA A 137 -3.90 6.93 8.10
N LYS A 138 -2.98 6.71 9.04
CA LYS A 138 -1.58 7.15 8.97
C LYS A 138 -0.64 6.11 8.36
N THR A 139 -1.11 4.89 8.11
CA THR A 139 -0.32 3.86 7.43
C THR A 139 -0.05 4.18 5.96
N GLU A 140 1.03 3.63 5.41
CA GLU A 140 1.38 3.74 3.99
C GLU A 140 0.81 2.56 3.19
N PHE A 141 0.60 2.74 1.87
CA PHE A 141 0.06 1.70 0.97
C PHE A 141 0.76 0.35 1.09
N SER A 142 2.08 0.34 1.22
CA SER A 142 2.90 -0.88 1.38
C SER A 142 2.47 -1.75 2.56
N THR A 143 1.88 -1.17 3.63
CA THR A 143 1.33 -1.92 4.77
C THR A 143 0.26 -2.92 4.31
N TRP A 144 -0.59 -2.49 3.39
CA TRP A 144 -1.72 -3.25 2.86
C TRP A 144 -1.28 -4.26 1.79
N GLU A 145 -0.13 -4.03 1.16
CA GLU A 145 0.54 -5.03 0.32
C GLU A 145 1.13 -6.15 1.19
N TYR A 146 1.90 -5.80 2.23
CA TYR A 146 2.56 -6.80 3.07
C TYR A 146 1.59 -7.71 3.81
N ILE A 147 0.43 -7.21 4.22
CA ILE A 147 -0.57 -8.04 4.89
C ILE A 147 -1.15 -9.10 3.97
N LEU A 148 -1.08 -8.94 2.64
CA LEU A 148 -1.46 -9.96 1.65
C LEU A 148 -0.39 -11.04 1.45
N SER A 149 0.71 -11.01 2.22
CA SER A 149 1.75 -12.04 2.17
C SER A 149 1.23 -13.44 2.46
N LYS A 150 1.90 -14.44 1.86
CA LYS A 150 1.70 -15.87 2.12
C LYS A 150 1.87 -16.25 3.60
N GLU A 151 2.58 -15.43 4.38
CA GLU A 151 2.73 -15.63 5.82
C GLU A 151 1.41 -15.54 6.58
N PHE A 152 0.38 -14.91 6.00
CA PHE A 152 -0.96 -14.79 6.58
C PHE A 152 -1.96 -15.77 5.96
N MET A 153 -1.49 -16.66 5.08
CA MET A 153 -2.27 -17.70 4.41
C MET A 153 -2.06 -19.05 5.10
N GLY A 154 -3.13 -19.63 5.65
CA GLY A 154 -3.10 -20.98 6.23
C GLY A 154 -4.12 -21.19 7.34
N PRO A 155 -4.35 -22.44 7.77
CA PRO A 155 -5.29 -22.75 8.84
C PRO A 155 -4.97 -21.92 10.10
N GLY A 156 -5.99 -21.26 10.67
CA GLY A 156 -5.83 -20.43 11.87
C GLY A 156 -5.15 -19.07 11.65
N LEU A 157 -4.94 -18.65 10.40
CA LEU A 157 -4.43 -17.32 10.05
C LEU A 157 -5.56 -16.44 9.49
N ILE A 158 -5.26 -15.14 9.31
CA ILE A 158 -6.31 -14.13 9.03
C ILE A 158 -7.04 -14.38 7.72
N TRP A 159 -6.36 -14.80 6.66
CA TRP A 159 -6.99 -14.76 5.36
C TRP A 159 -7.99 -15.87 5.08
N PRO A 160 -7.76 -17.16 5.44
CA PRO A 160 -8.77 -18.18 5.18
C PRO A 160 -10.13 -17.89 5.82
N THR A 161 -10.15 -17.15 6.92
CA THR A 161 -11.37 -16.73 7.62
C THR A 161 -11.96 -15.44 7.05
N HIS A 162 -11.13 -14.48 6.65
CA HIS A 162 -11.58 -13.12 6.32
C HIS A 162 -11.62 -12.78 4.83
N LEU A 163 -11.13 -13.64 3.93
CA LEU A 163 -11.04 -13.35 2.50
C LEU A 163 -12.39 -12.92 1.90
N GLY A 164 -13.47 -13.68 2.16
CA GLY A 164 -14.81 -13.38 1.65
C GLY A 164 -15.47 -12.14 2.28
N THR A 165 -14.98 -11.70 3.44
CA THR A 165 -15.47 -10.49 4.11
C THR A 165 -14.73 -9.25 3.61
N VAL A 166 -13.42 -9.35 3.36
CA VAL A 166 -12.57 -8.25 2.87
C VAL A 166 -12.84 -8.00 1.39
N PHE A 167 -12.79 -9.04 0.57
CA PHE A 167 -13.05 -8.93 -0.86
C PHE A 167 -14.51 -9.26 -1.09
N LYS A 168 -15.39 -8.25 -1.00
CA LYS A 168 -16.82 -8.39 -1.29
C LYS A 168 -17.07 -8.27 -2.79
N GLY A 169 -18.06 -8.99 -3.29
CA GLY A 169 -18.43 -9.08 -4.70
C GLY A 169 -19.51 -10.14 -4.89
N GLU A 170 -20.11 -10.22 -6.07
CA GLU A 170 -20.94 -11.36 -6.47
C GLU A 170 -20.04 -12.59 -6.68
N TRP A 171 -19.52 -13.11 -5.58
CA TRP A 171 -18.84 -14.39 -5.57
C TRP A 171 -19.93 -15.45 -5.52
N ASN A 172 -19.91 -16.33 -6.50
CA ASN A 172 -20.69 -17.57 -6.52
C ASN A 172 -20.41 -18.51 -5.32
N THR A 173 -19.55 -18.12 -4.38
CA THR A 173 -19.18 -18.90 -3.18
C THR A 173 -18.55 -18.03 -2.09
N THR A 174 -18.82 -18.35 -0.83
CA THR A 174 -18.17 -17.78 0.36
C THR A 174 -16.94 -18.57 0.80
N LYS A 175 -16.67 -19.73 0.19
CA LYS A 175 -15.51 -20.56 0.54
C LYS A 175 -14.25 -20.02 -0.13
N THR A 176 -13.27 -19.64 0.70
CA THR A 176 -11.97 -19.07 0.32
C THR A 176 -11.28 -19.81 -0.84
N LYS A 177 -11.25 -21.14 -0.83
CA LYS A 177 -10.62 -21.94 -1.90
C LYS A 177 -11.34 -21.78 -3.24
N GLU A 178 -12.66 -21.85 -3.24
CA GLU A 178 -13.48 -21.73 -4.44
C GLU A 178 -13.45 -20.28 -4.96
N LEU A 179 -13.44 -19.29 -4.07
CA LEU A 179 -13.26 -17.87 -4.42
C LEU A 179 -11.92 -17.63 -5.13
N LEU A 180 -10.80 -18.13 -4.58
CA LEU A 180 -9.48 -17.97 -5.20
C LEU A 180 -9.40 -18.63 -6.59
N ILE A 181 -10.05 -19.77 -6.78
CA ILE A 181 -10.12 -20.45 -8.09
C ILE A 181 -10.94 -19.62 -9.08
N ASN A 182 -12.13 -19.15 -8.68
CA ASN A 182 -13.01 -18.38 -9.56
C ASN A 182 -12.40 -17.03 -9.95
N THR A 183 -11.72 -16.34 -9.02
CA THR A 183 -11.01 -15.09 -9.33
C THR A 183 -9.86 -15.32 -10.30
N LYS A 184 -9.10 -16.42 -10.14
CA LYS A 184 -8.06 -16.81 -11.10
C LYS A 184 -8.66 -17.05 -12.48
N ASP A 185 -9.77 -17.78 -12.55
CA ASP A 185 -10.43 -18.11 -13.81
C ASP A 185 -11.03 -16.88 -14.51
N LEU A 186 -11.54 -15.89 -13.76
CA LEU A 186 -11.98 -14.60 -14.31
C LEU A 186 -10.82 -13.80 -14.92
N LEU A 187 -9.65 -13.80 -14.28
CA LEU A 187 -8.46 -13.10 -14.78
C LEU A 187 -7.87 -13.77 -16.03
N THR A 188 -8.01 -15.09 -16.16
CA THR A 188 -7.53 -15.83 -17.34
C THR A 188 -8.53 -15.89 -18.48
N SER A 189 -9.83 -15.72 -18.20
CA SER A 189 -10.91 -15.75 -19.20
C SER A 189 -11.29 -14.37 -19.75
N SER A 190 -10.80 -13.27 -19.18
CA SER A 190 -11.02 -11.94 -19.75
C SER A 190 -10.28 -11.80 -21.10
N PRO A 191 -10.97 -11.46 -22.20
CA PRO A 191 -10.33 -11.27 -23.49
C PRO A 191 -9.36 -10.08 -23.43
N ARG A 192 -8.18 -10.24 -24.03
CA ARG A 192 -7.15 -9.19 -24.19
C ARG A 192 -7.61 -8.12 -25.17
#